data_AF-A0A8D8BCK6-F1
#
_entry.id   AF-A0A8D8BCK6-F1
#
_cell.length_a   1.000
_cell.length_b   1.000
_cell.length_c   1.000
_cell.angle_alpha   90.00
_cell.angle_beta   90.00
_cell.angle_gamma   90.00
#
_symmetry.space_group_name_H-M   'P 1'
#
loop_
_entity.id
_entity.type
_entity.pdbx_description
1 polymer ?
#
loop_
_entity_poly.entity_id
_entity_poly.type
_entity_poly.pdbx_seq_one_letter_code
_entity_poly.pdbx_strand_id
1 'polypeptide(L)'
;DVSQEVDESIHFIEDVIVHPHYNPGNSVVNDIALLRLSTSLVFGETVQPVTLPTVRWSEINEEDPKVTLIGWGLLETDGDLPTRLQQVDYFAVPNDRCN
;
A
#
# COMPACT_ATOMS: atom_id res chain seq x y z
N ASP A 1 23.27 17.02 7.35
CA ASP A 1 24.12 16.15 6.53
C ASP A 1 24.11 14.78 7.18
N VAL A 2 23.28 13.88 6.65
CA VAL A 2 23.04 12.54 7.19
C VAL A 2 22.75 11.65 5.98
N SER A 3 23.82 11.16 5.36
CA SER A 3 23.74 9.92 4.59
C SER A 3 23.45 8.80 5.58
N GLN A 4 22.17 8.55 5.91
CA GLN A 4 21.82 7.26 6.47
C GLN A 4 22.13 6.24 5.37
N GLU A 5 22.95 5.24 5.68
CA GLU A 5 23.06 4.05 4.85
C GLU A 5 21.64 3.51 4.69
N VAL A 6 21.16 3.49 3.45
CA VAL A 6 19.84 2.95 3.18
C VAL A 6 19.95 1.46 3.48
N ASP A 7 19.22 0.99 4.49
CA ASP A 7 19.08 -0.43 4.84
C ASP A 7 18.21 -1.11 3.78
N GLU A 8 18.70 -1.11 2.54
CA GLU A 8 18.03 -1.72 1.39
C GLU A 8 18.37 -3.19 1.37
N SER A 9 17.32 -4.02 1.37
CA SER A 9 17.43 -5.45 1.14
C SER A 9 16.57 -5.81 -0.08
N ILE A 10 17.17 -6.57 -1.00
CA ILE A 10 16.49 -7.06 -2.20
C ILE A 10 16.01 -8.48 -1.91
N HIS A 11 14.70 -8.71 -2.06
CA HIS A 11 14.07 -10.02 -1.84
C HIS A 11 13.46 -10.56 -3.13
N PHE A 12 13.72 -11.84 -3.42
CA PHE A 12 13.11 -12.52 -4.56
C PHE A 12 11.70 -13.01 -4.22
N ILE A 13 10.80 -12.91 -5.19
CA ILE A 13 9.43 -13.43 -5.10
C ILE A 13 9.46 -14.91 -5.49
N GLU A 14 8.97 -15.76 -4.59
CA GLU A 14 8.75 -17.20 -4.84
C GLU A 14 7.43 -17.43 -5.59
N ASP A 15 6.37 -16.72 -5.21
CA ASP A 15 5.03 -16.91 -5.77
C ASP A 15 4.20 -15.62 -5.76
N VAL A 16 3.29 -15.50 -6.72
CA VAL A 16 2.33 -14.39 -6.86
C VAL A 16 0.92 -14.98 -6.82
N ILE A 17 0.23 -14.76 -5.70
CA ILE A 17 -1.09 -15.31 -5.45
C ILE A 17 -2.12 -14.21 -5.72
N VAL A 18 -2.63 -14.17 -6.95
CA VAL A 18 -3.68 -13.24 -7.36
C VAL A 18 -5.02 -13.68 -6.77
N HIS A 19 -5.86 -12.72 -6.35
CA HIS A 19 -7.20 -13.04 -5.87
C HIS A 19 -7.97 -13.89 -6.90
N PRO A 20 -8.58 -15.02 -6.52
CA PRO A 20 -9.16 -15.99 -7.47
C PRO A 20 -10.33 -15.43 -8.30
N HIS A 21 -10.93 -14.32 -7.86
CA HIS A 21 -12.00 -13.61 -8.56
C HIS A 21 -11.55 -12.27 -9.18
N TYR A 22 -10.24 -11.99 -9.26
CA TYR A 22 -9.76 -10.85 -10.03
C TYR A 22 -10.07 -11.06 -11.51
N ASN A 23 -10.59 -10.02 -12.16
CA ASN A 23 -10.91 -10.06 -13.59
C ASN A 23 -10.25 -8.86 -14.29
N PRO A 24 -9.29 -9.08 -15.20
CA PRO A 24 -8.66 -7.99 -15.95
C PRO A 24 -9.63 -7.12 -16.76
N GLY A 25 -10.78 -7.66 -17.19
CA GLY A 25 -11.82 -6.91 -17.89
C GLY A 25 -12.68 -6.02 -16.98
N ASN A 26 -12.59 -6.20 -15.66
CA ASN A 26 -13.20 -5.36 -14.63
C ASN A 26 -12.19 -5.19 -13.48
N SER A 27 -11.07 -4.55 -13.79
CA SER A 27 -9.85 -4.57 -12.97
C SER A 27 -9.96 -3.88 -11.61
N VAL A 28 -11.09 -3.22 -11.30
CA VAL A 28 -11.32 -2.57 -10.01
C VAL A 28 -11.89 -3.51 -8.95
N VAL A 29 -12.47 -4.66 -9.37
CA VAL A 29 -13.09 -5.62 -8.44
C VAL A 29 -12.08 -6.70 -8.05
N ASN A 30 -11.90 -6.88 -6.74
CA ASN A 30 -10.92 -7.80 -6.16
C ASN A 30 -9.47 -7.51 -6.60
N ASP A 31 -9.13 -6.23 -6.74
CA ASP A 31 -7.78 -5.78 -7.11
C ASP A 31 -6.81 -5.93 -5.92
N ILE A 32 -6.40 -7.17 -5.67
CA ILE A 32 -5.47 -7.53 -4.58
C ILE A 32 -4.72 -8.82 -4.93
N ALA A 33 -3.46 -8.89 -4.52
CA ALA A 33 -2.63 -10.07 -4.61
C ALA A 33 -1.71 -10.19 -3.38
N LEU A 34 -1.25 -11.40 -3.09
CA LEU A 34 -0.20 -11.66 -2.12
C LEU A 34 1.09 -12.02 -2.85
N LEU A 35 2.20 -11.44 -2.40
CA LEU A 35 3.54 -11.81 -2.85
C LEU A 35 4.21 -12.65 -1.77
N ARG A 36 4.55 -13.90 -2.09
CA ARG A 36 5.31 -14.76 -1.20
C ARG A 36 6.79 -14.60 -1.52
N LEU A 37 7.59 -14.20 -0.53
CA LEU A 37 9.03 -14.07 -0.67
C LEU A 37 9.72 -15.43 -0.59
N SER A 38 10.80 -15.61 -1.36
CA SER A 38 11.65 -16.81 -1.32
C SER A 38 12.38 -16.99 0.01
N THR A 39 12.63 -15.89 0.72
CA THR A 39 13.22 -15.86 2.05
C THR A 39 12.42 -14.95 2.96
N SER A 40 12.27 -15.34 4.22
CA SER A 40 11.58 -14.52 5.23
C SER A 40 12.31 -13.19 5.44
N LEU A 41 11.54 -12.13 5.66
CA LEU A 41 12.07 -10.83 6.09
C LEU A 41 12.70 -10.95 7.49
N VAL A 42 13.74 -10.16 7.73
CA VAL A 42 14.26 -9.91 9.07
C VAL A 42 13.63 -8.62 9.58
N PHE A 43 12.83 -8.70 10.64
CA PHE A 43 12.19 -7.53 11.23
C PHE A 43 13.15 -6.76 12.14
N GLY A 44 13.09 -5.43 12.08
CA GLY A 44 13.96 -4.51 12.80
C GLY A 44 13.33 -3.12 12.91
N GLU A 45 14.10 -2.10 13.27
CA GLU A 45 13.54 -0.74 13.45
C GLU A 45 12.91 -0.16 12.18
N THR A 46 13.43 -0.55 11.00
CA THR A 46 13.06 -0.03 9.68
C THR A 46 12.13 -0.96 8.88
N VAL A 47 12.05 -2.24 9.26
CA VAL A 47 11.22 -3.26 8.58
C VAL A 47 10.29 -3.90 9.60
N GLN A 48 8.99 -3.61 9.48
CA GLN A 48 7.92 -4.10 10.38
C GLN A 48 6.64 -4.40 9.60
N PRO A 49 5.79 -5.35 10.07
CA PRO A 49 4.50 -5.61 9.47
C PRO A 49 3.49 -4.50 9.79
N VAL A 50 2.52 -4.30 8.88
CA VAL A 50 1.33 -3.48 9.15
C VAL A 50 0.21 -4.35 9.74
N THR A 51 -0.58 -3.77 10.64
CA THR A 51 -1.75 -4.45 11.22
C THR A 51 -2.89 -4.50 10.21
N LEU A 52 -3.46 -5.69 9.99
CA LEU A 52 -4.65 -5.85 9.18
C LEU A 52 -5.91 -5.40 9.95
N PRO A 53 -6.90 -4.80 9.27
CA PRO A 53 -8.15 -4.40 9.91
C PRO A 53 -8.93 -5.63 10.40
N THR A 54 -9.51 -5.52 11.59
CA THR A 54 -10.38 -6.54 12.19
C THR A 54 -11.87 -6.30 11.94
N VAL A 55 -12.21 -5.12 11.43
CA VAL A 55 -13.56 -4.68 11.08
C VAL A 55 -13.61 -4.31 9.60
N ARG A 56 -14.80 -4.36 9.02
CA ARG A 56 -14.99 -3.92 7.62
C ARG A 56 -14.97 -2.40 7.55
N TRP A 57 -14.61 -1.87 6.39
CA TRP A 57 -14.70 -0.42 6.13
C TRP A 57 -16.10 0.14 6.42
N SER A 58 -17.15 -0.61 6.06
CA SER A 58 -18.55 -0.24 6.32
C SER A 58 -18.95 -0.22 7.79
N GLU A 59 -18.12 -0.75 8.69
CA GLU A 59 -18.36 -0.79 10.14
C GLU A 59 -17.66 0.35 10.88
N ILE A 60 -16.86 1.16 10.17
CA ILE A 60 -16.18 2.33 10.71
C ILE A 60 -17.21 3.47 10.79
N ASN A 61 -17.64 3.79 12.01
CA ASN A 61 -18.61 4.87 12.29
C ASN A 61 -17.91 6.21 12.53
N GLU A 62 -16.99 6.59 11.63
CA GLU A 62 -16.30 7.87 11.64
C GLU A 62 -16.65 8.60 10.34
N GLU A 63 -17.10 9.85 10.45
CA GLU A 63 -17.31 10.70 9.27
C GLU A 63 -15.96 11.21 8.78
N ASP A 64 -15.70 11.03 7.48
CA ASP A 64 -14.48 11.46 6.80
C ASP A 64 -13.20 11.05 7.56
N PRO A 65 -12.96 9.75 7.81
CA PRO A 65 -11.83 9.31 8.64
C PRO A 65 -10.51 9.72 8.01
N LYS A 66 -9.60 10.24 8.85
CA LYS A 66 -8.26 10.65 8.41
C LYS A 66 -7.45 9.42 8.01
N VAL A 67 -6.87 9.44 6.81
CA VAL A 67 -6.00 8.39 6.28
C VAL A 67 -4.67 8.97 5.83
N THR A 68 -3.63 8.15 5.85
CA THR A 68 -2.30 8.51 5.34
C THR A 68 -1.96 7.62 4.16
N LEU A 69 -1.61 8.24 3.03
CA LEU A 69 -1.12 7.55 1.84
C LEU A 69 0.39 7.76 1.73
N ILE A 70 1.11 6.71 1.37
CA ILE A 70 2.56 6.74 1.17
C ILE A 70 2.94 6.04 -0.13
N GLY A 71 4.01 6.50 -0.78
CA GLY A 71 4.52 5.82 -1.97
C GLY A 71 5.55 6.62 -2.75
N TRP A 72 6.02 6.02 -3.86
CA TRP A 72 6.95 6.63 -4.83
C TRP A 72 6.25 6.93 -6.17
N GLY A 73 4.93 7.11 -6.16
CA GLY A 73 4.17 7.45 -7.36
C GLY A 73 4.48 8.85 -7.90
N LEU A 74 3.98 9.15 -9.10
CA LEU A 74 4.09 10.47 -9.71
C LEU A 74 3.44 11.55 -8.82
N LEU A 75 4.12 12.69 -8.67
CA LEU A 75 3.62 13.84 -7.91
C LEU A 75 2.67 14.73 -8.73
N GLU A 76 2.78 14.65 -10.06
CA GLU A 76 1.97 15.38 -11.02
C GLU A 76 1.85 14.57 -12.33
N THR A 77 0.86 14.92 -13.16
CA THR A 77 0.66 14.26 -14.46
C THR A 77 1.89 14.48 -15.34
N ASP A 78 2.43 13.41 -15.93
CA ASP A 78 3.63 13.42 -16.78
C ASP A 78 4.91 13.94 -16.10
N GLY A 79 4.97 13.95 -14.76
CA GLY A 79 6.16 14.32 -13.99
C GLY A 79 7.20 13.20 -13.86
N ASP A 80 8.27 13.49 -13.11
CA ASP A 80 9.29 12.49 -12.75
C ASP A 80 8.91 11.72 -11.47
N LEU A 81 9.37 10.47 -11.36
CA LEU A 81 9.21 9.68 -10.13
C LEU A 81 10.15 10.20 -9.03
N PRO A 82 9.64 10.42 -7.81
CA PRO A 82 10.48 10.83 -6.69
C PRO A 82 11.43 9.70 -6.26
N THR A 83 12.64 10.05 -5.85
CA THR A 83 13.62 9.07 -5.29
C THR A 83 13.47 8.85 -3.78
N ARG A 84 12.64 9.66 -3.12
CA ARG A 84 12.33 9.55 -1.69
C ARG A 84 10.86 9.17 -1.52
N LEU A 85 10.57 8.37 -0.49
CA LEU A 85 9.19 8.06 -0.11
C LEU A 85 8.42 9.33 0.18
N GLN A 86 7.23 9.45 -0.40
CA GLN A 86 6.32 10.58 -0.19
C GLN A 86 5.19 10.16 0.74
N GLN A 87 4.62 11.13 1.45
CA GLN A 87 3.48 10.95 2.34
C GLN A 87 2.49 12.09 2.15
N VAL A 88 1.20 11.76 2.21
CA VAL A 88 0.13 12.74 2.26
C VAL A 88 -0.99 12.27 3.19
N ASP A 89 -1.55 13.20 3.95
CA ASP A 89 -2.73 12.97 4.78
C ASP A 89 -3.99 13.41 4.04
N TYR A 90 -5.00 12.56 4.02
CA TYR A 90 -6.30 12.77 3.39
C TYR A 90 -7.44 12.41 4.33
N PHE A 91 -8.66 12.64 3.87
CA PHE A 91 -9.88 12.12 4.49
C PHE A 91 -10.54 11.16 3.51
N ALA A 92 -10.89 9.97 3.98
CA ALA A 92 -11.58 9.00 3.13
C ALA A 92 -13.03 9.44 2.92
N VAL A 93 -13.49 9.37 1.68
CA VAL A 93 -14.86 9.76 1.33
C VAL A 93 -15.82 8.57 1.59
N PRO A 94 -16.94 8.78 2.28
CA PRO A 94 -17.97 7.76 2.47
C PRO A 94 -18.47 7.13 1.16
N ASN A 95 -18.76 5.83 1.20
CA ASN A 95 -19.14 5.05 0.01
C ASN A 95 -20.43 5.54 -0.66
N ASP A 96 -21.37 6.09 0.09
CA ASP A 96 -22.61 6.67 -0.45
C ASP A 96 -22.38 7.93 -1.29
N ARG A 97 -21.22 8.58 -1.11
CA ARG A 97 -20.77 9.75 -1.88
C ARG A 97 -19.81 9.37 -3.02
N CYS A 98 -19.11 8.26 -2.91
CA CYS A 98 -18.11 7.77 -3.86
C CYS A 98 -18.66 6.55 -4.64
N ASN A 99 -19.35 6.81 -5.76
CA ASN A 99 -19.94 5.78 -6.63
C ASN A 99 -19.01 5.36 -7.77
#